data_AF-A0A1J0VRK2-F1
#
_entry.id   AF-A0A1J0VRK2-F1
#
_cell.length_a   1.000
_cell.length_b   1.000
_cell.length_c   1.000
_cell.angle_alpha   90.00
_cell.angle_beta   90.00
_cell.angle_gamma   90.00
#
_symmetry.space_group_name_H-M   'P 1'
#
loop_
_entity.id
_entity.type
_entity.pdbx_description
1 polymer ?
#
loop_
_entity_poly.entity_id
_entity_poly.type
_entity_poly.pdbx_seq_one_letter_code
_entity_poly.pdbx_strand_id
1 'polypeptide(L)'
;MQNPQFVNQADGTVRAYYPGDDWFVVGTDRQDAIRLLHAEFDRRIQDPAYVAAHWERTRRHRDGLEVTPGFEVSEISRSEYENRTSGLGDQLRRPANPDD
;
A
#
# COMPACT_ATOMS: atom_id res chain seq x y z
N MET A 1 4.85 6.24 2.29
CA MET A 1 3.88 5.12 2.24
C MET A 1 2.70 5.64 1.45
N GLN A 2 2.23 4.94 0.41
CA GLN A 2 1.05 5.37 -0.33
C GLN A 2 -0.21 5.11 0.49
N ASN A 3 -1.07 6.12 0.61
CA ASN A 3 -2.38 5.95 1.21
C ASN A 3 -3.41 5.57 0.12
N PRO A 4 -4.11 4.43 0.27
CA PRO A 4 -5.12 4.03 -0.70
C PRO A 4 -6.30 5.01 -0.70
N GLN A 5 -6.85 5.24 -1.89
CA GLN A 5 -8.02 6.08 -2.12
C GLN A 5 -9.25 5.20 -2.33
N PHE A 6 -10.39 5.65 -1.78
CA PHE A 6 -11.68 4.96 -1.88
C PHE A 6 -12.71 5.91 -2.45
N VAL A 7 -13.41 5.47 -3.50
CA VAL A 7 -14.44 6.27 -4.18
C VAL A 7 -15.72 5.46 -4.22
N ASN A 8 -16.77 6.00 -3.59
CA ASN A 8 -18.11 5.41 -3.67
C ASN A 8 -18.68 5.63 -5.08
N GLN A 9 -19.24 4.57 -5.66
CA GLN A 9 -19.87 4.60 -6.98
C GLN A 9 -21.39 4.76 -6.84
N ALA A 10 -22.05 5.16 -7.93
CA ALA A 10 -23.49 5.41 -7.95
C ALA A 10 -24.35 4.15 -7.73
N ASP A 11 -23.79 2.96 -8.00
CA ASP A 11 -24.42 1.65 -7.80
C ASP A 11 -24.20 1.09 -6.38
N GLY A 12 -23.57 1.87 -5.50
CA GLY A 12 -23.29 1.47 -4.11
C GLY A 12 -21.97 0.73 -3.90
N THR A 13 -21.24 0.41 -4.98
CA THR A 13 -19.91 -0.22 -4.87
C THR A 13 -18.82 0.78 -4.49
N VAL A 14 -17.66 0.27 -4.07
CA VAL A 14 -16.50 1.09 -3.69
C VAL A 14 -15.30 0.75 -4.56
N ARG A 15 -14.83 1.73 -5.33
CA ARG A 15 -13.58 1.64 -6.08
C ARG A 15 -12.40 1.98 -5.17
N ALA A 16 -11.42 1.09 -5.07
CA ALA A 16 -10.18 1.32 -4.32
C ALA A 16 -8.94 1.27 -5.21
N TYR A 17 -7.98 2.17 -4.99
CA TYR A 17 -6.74 2.27 -5.78
C TYR A 17 -5.63 2.98 -5.01
N TYR A 18 -4.37 2.74 -5.39
CA TYR A 18 -3.24 3.53 -4.92
C TYR A 18 -2.98 4.71 -5.88
N PRO A 19 -2.77 5.93 -5.38
CA PRO A 19 -2.41 7.06 -6.22
C PRO A 19 -1.15 6.77 -7.03
N GLY A 20 -1.23 7.00 -8.35
CA GLY A 20 -0.13 6.77 -9.30
C GLY A 20 -0.13 5.38 -9.92
N ASP A 21 -0.89 4.43 -9.39
CA ASP A 21 -1.10 3.13 -10.03
C ASP A 21 -2.16 3.21 -11.14
N ASP A 22 -1.97 2.37 -12.17
CA ASP A 22 -2.83 2.27 -13.35
C ASP A 22 -3.97 1.25 -13.18
N TRP A 23 -4.13 0.73 -11.98
CA TRP A 23 -5.08 -0.32 -11.64
C TRP A 23 -5.92 0.06 -10.42
N PHE A 24 -7.10 -0.56 -10.34
CA PHE A 24 -8.03 -0.41 -9.23
C PHE A 24 -8.78 -1.71 -9.01
N VAL A 25 -9.40 -1.84 -7.85
CA VAL A 25 -10.37 -2.90 -7.53
C VAL A 25 -11.72 -2.28 -7.21
N VAL A 26 -12.79 -3.07 -7.33
CA VAL A 26 -14.15 -2.67 -6.95
C VAL A 26 -14.68 -3.69 -5.97
N GLY A 27 -15.01 -3.25 -4.76
CA GLY A 27 -15.67 -4.05 -3.74
C GLY A 27 -17.14 -3.67 -3.57
N THR A 28 -17.92 -4.57 -2.99
CA THR A 28 -19.35 -4.31 -2.70
C THR A 28 -19.55 -3.23 -1.63
N ASP A 29 -18.54 -3.05 -0.78
CA ASP A 29 -18.48 -2.04 0.27
C ASP A 29 -17.01 -1.71 0.57
N ARG A 30 -16.78 -0.83 1.55
CA ARG A 30 -15.42 -0.36 1.87
C ARG A 30 -14.52 -1.45 2.45
N GLN A 31 -15.03 -2.35 3.29
CA GLN A 31 -14.22 -3.44 3.85
C GLN A 31 -13.85 -4.44 2.76
N ASP A 32 -14.79 -4.77 1.89
CA ASP A 32 -14.52 -5.63 0.74
C ASP A 32 -13.49 -5.02 -0.21
N ALA A 33 -13.60 -3.72 -0.50
CA ALA A 33 -12.64 -3.00 -1.33
C ALA A 33 -11.22 -2.98 -0.71
N ILE A 34 -11.09 -2.84 0.62
CA ILE A 34 -9.80 -2.94 1.32
C ILE A 34 -9.19 -4.34 1.14
N ARG A 35 -9.99 -5.39 1.38
CA ARG A 35 -9.56 -6.79 1.26
C ARG A 35 -9.08 -7.10 -0.16
N LEU A 36 -9.86 -6.69 -1.17
CA LEU A 36 -9.51 -6.87 -2.57
C LEU A 36 -8.25 -6.09 -2.95
N LEU A 37 -8.08 -4.87 -2.41
CA LEU A 37 -6.92 -4.04 -2.70
C LEU A 37 -5.63 -4.66 -2.16
N HIS A 38 -5.66 -5.18 -0.93
CA HIS A 38 -4.51 -5.90 -0.37
C HIS A 38 -4.19 -7.16 -1.16
N ALA A 39 -5.19 -7.96 -1.52
CA ALA A 39 -4.98 -9.19 -2.30
C ALA A 39 -4.35 -8.90 -3.68
N GLU A 40 -4.82 -7.85 -4.37
CA GLU A 40 -4.25 -7.47 -5.66
C GLU A 40 -2.84 -6.90 -5.52
N PHE A 41 -2.58 -6.13 -4.46
CA PHE A 41 -1.22 -5.64 -4.17
C PHE A 41 -0.25 -6.80 -3.89
N ASP A 42 -0.64 -7.77 -3.06
CA ASP A 42 0.17 -8.96 -2.75
C ASP A 42 0.42 -9.82 -3.99
N ARG A 43 -0.54 -9.91 -4.89
CA ARG A 43 -0.36 -10.60 -6.18
C ARG A 43 0.65 -9.84 -7.06
N ARG A 44 0.57 -8.52 -7.10
CA ARG A 44 1.43 -7.67 -7.94
C ARG A 44 2.85 -7.56 -7.43
N ILE A 45 3.07 -7.55 -6.11
CA ILE A 45 4.43 -7.50 -5.57
C ILE A 45 5.25 -8.78 -5.85
N GLN A 46 4.57 -9.87 -6.23
CA GLN A 46 5.20 -11.09 -6.71
C GLN A 46 5.63 -11.01 -8.18
N ASP A 47 5.12 -10.04 -8.95
CA ASP A 47 5.52 -9.80 -10.33
C ASP A 47 6.76 -8.89 -10.39
N PRO A 48 7.92 -9.40 -10.85
CA PRO A 48 9.15 -8.61 -10.90
C PRO A 48 9.04 -7.40 -11.84
N ALA A 49 8.22 -7.46 -12.88
CA ALA A 49 8.01 -6.32 -13.79
C ALA A 49 7.27 -5.19 -13.08
N TYR A 50 6.26 -5.54 -12.27
CA TYR A 50 5.55 -4.57 -11.44
C TYR A 50 6.47 -3.95 -10.39
N VAL A 51 7.28 -4.76 -9.70
CA VAL A 51 8.23 -4.26 -8.69
C VAL A 51 9.22 -3.27 -9.29
N ALA A 52 9.77 -3.56 -10.47
CA ALA A 52 10.69 -2.67 -11.17
C ALA A 52 10.02 -1.33 -11.52
N ALA A 53 8.83 -1.36 -12.13
CA ALA A 53 8.08 -0.15 -12.47
C ALA A 53 7.70 0.67 -11.22
N HIS A 54 7.29 -0.01 -10.14
CA HIS A 54 6.94 0.61 -8.87
C HIS A 54 8.16 1.29 -8.22
N TRP A 55 9.33 0.66 -8.29
CA TRP A 55 10.59 1.24 -7.82
C TRP A 55 10.98 2.49 -8.62
N GLU A 56 10.91 2.43 -9.95
CA GLU A 56 11.23 3.58 -10.81
C GLU A 56 10.30 4.77 -10.52
N ARG A 57 8.99 4.53 -10.37
CA ARG A 57 8.03 5.57 -9.98
C ARG A 57 8.39 6.18 -8.61
N THR A 58 8.71 5.34 -7.64
CA THR A 58 9.11 5.79 -6.29
C THR A 58 10.37 6.64 -6.36
N ARG A 59 11.36 6.24 -7.16
CA ARG A 59 12.59 7.00 -7.38
C ARG A 59 12.29 8.37 -8.01
N ARG A 60 11.46 8.44 -9.05
CA ARG A 60 11.10 9.72 -9.70
C ARG A 60 10.42 10.70 -8.74
N HIS A 61 9.51 10.22 -7.89
CA HIS A 61 8.86 11.05 -6.88
C HIS A 61 9.83 11.53 -5.81
N ARG A 62 10.70 10.65 -5.34
CA ARG A 62 11.75 10.98 -4.37
C ARG A 62 12.70 12.06 -4.90
N ASP A 63 13.09 11.92 -6.16
CA ASP A 63 14.01 12.85 -6.83
C ASP A 63 13.29 14.13 -7.31
N GLY A 64 11.99 14.29 -7.00
CA GLY A 64 11.18 15.48 -7.33
C GLY A 64 10.82 15.62 -8.81
N LEU A 65 11.04 14.58 -9.61
CA LEU A 65 10.79 14.57 -11.06
C LEU A 65 9.33 14.26 -11.41
N GLU A 66 8.56 13.73 -10.46
CA GLU A 66 7.15 13.41 -10.59
C GLU A 66 6.41 13.77 -9.30
N VAL A 67 5.19 14.30 -9.42
CA VAL A 67 4.32 14.60 -8.28
C VAL A 67 2.95 14.00 -8.56
N THR A 68 2.55 13.04 -7.72
CA THR A 68 1.20 12.47 -7.74
C THR A 68 0.48 12.84 -6.44
N PRO A 69 -0.69 13.52 -6.51
CA PRO A 69 -1.48 13.81 -5.32
C PRO A 69 -1.82 12.54 -4.52
N GLY A 70 -1.53 12.53 -3.22
CA GLY A 70 -1.74 11.35 -2.36
C GLY A 70 -0.62 10.31 -2.41
N PHE A 71 0.44 10.56 -3.19
CA PHE A 71 1.68 9.78 -3.20
C PHE A 71 2.80 10.56 -2.49
N GLU A 72 3.20 10.09 -1.32
CA GLU A 72 4.30 10.71 -0.55
C GLU A 72 5.42 9.70 -0.31
N VAL A 73 6.64 10.11 -0.68
CA VAL A 73 7.87 9.38 -0.39
C VAL A 73 8.62 10.11 0.71
N SER A 74 9.00 9.38 1.74
CA SER A 74 9.87 9.87 2.79
C SER A 74 11.00 8.88 2.95
N GLU A 75 12.24 9.37 2.96
CA GLU A 75 13.37 8.55 3.38
C GLU A 75 13.31 8.39 4.90
N ILE A 76 13.36 7.15 5.36
CA ILE A 76 13.50 6.86 6.79
C ILE A 76 14.99 6.62 7.09
N SER A 77 15.42 7.05 8.28
CA SER A 77 16.78 6.78 8.73
C SER A 77 16.98 5.28 8.95
N ARG A 78 18.24 4.82 8.92
CA ARG A 78 18.59 3.41 9.20
C ARG A 78 18.09 2.96 10.58
N SER A 79 18.23 3.80 11.60
CA SER A 79 17.74 3.52 12.96
C SER A 79 16.22 3.42 13.01
N GLU A 80 15.50 4.22 12.22
CA GLU A 80 14.04 4.13 12.11
C GLU A 80 13.59 2.86 11.39
N TYR A 81 14.32 2.44 10.36
CA TYR A 81 14.12 1.14 9.70
C TYR A 81 14.35 -0.03 10.66
N GLU A 82 15.45 -0.02 11.42
CA GLU A 82 15.79 -1.06 12.40
C GLU A 82 14.76 -1.13 13.53
N ASN A 83 14.28 0.01 14.02
CA ASN A 83 13.21 0.09 15.03
C ASN A 83 11.88 -0.47 14.51
N ARG A 84 11.46 -0.09 13.29
CA ARG A 84 10.24 -0.63 12.67
C ARG A 84 10.31 -2.14 12.47
N THR A 85 11.44 -2.63 11.96
CA THR A 85 11.63 -4.05 11.67
C THR A 85 11.67 -4.88 12.95
N SER A 86 12.34 -4.37 13.99
CA SER A 86 12.38 -5.03 15.30
C SER A 86 11.00 -5.08 15.95
N GLY A 87 10.24 -3.98 15.93
CA GLY A 87 8.89 -3.94 16.45
C GLY A 87 7.92 -4.89 15.74
N LEU A 88 8.04 -5.02 14.41
CA LEU A 88 7.27 -6.00 13.63
C LEU A 88 7.68 -7.44 13.95
N GLY A 89 8.99 -7.69 14.12
CA GLY A 89 9.50 -8.99 14.54
C GLY A 89 9.00 -9.42 15.92
N ASP A 90 8.82 -8.48 16.84
CA ASP A 90 8.26 -8.73 18.17
C ASP A 90 6.74 -8.97 18.15
N GLN A 91 6.01 -8.29 17.26
CA GLN A 91 4.58 -8.54 17.06
C GLN A 91 4.31 -9.93 16.45
N LEU A 92 5.14 -10.38 15.51
CA LEU A 92 5.03 -11.71 14.91
C LEU A 92 5.44 -12.85 15.88
N ARG A 93 6.29 -12.55 16.88
CA ARG A 93 6.71 -13.51 17.92
C ARG A 93 5.76 -13.57 19.11
N ARG A 94 4.85 -12.61 19.30
CA ARG A 94 3.79 -12.73 20.30
C ARG A 94 2.70 -13.65 19.76
N PRO A 95 2.36 -14.75 20.45
CA PRO A 95 1.14 -15.47 20.14
C PRO A 95 -0.04 -14.51 20.32
N ALA A 96 -1.00 -14.54 19.40
CA ALA A 96 -2.27 -13.82 19.57
C ALA A 96 -2.87 -14.28 20.91
N ASN A 97 -2.91 -13.38 21.90
CA ASN A 97 -3.70 -13.64 23.10
C ASN A 97 -5.17 -13.69 22.67
N PRO A 98 -5.91 -14.76 22.99
CA PRO A 98 -7.29 -14.91 22.54
C PRO A 98 -8.32 -14.05 23.30
N ASP A 99 -7.90 -13.04 24.06
CA ASP A 99 -8.78 -12.16 24.84
C ASP A 99 -8.21 -10.73 24.92
N ASP A 100 -8.60 -9.84 24.00
CA ASP A 100 -8.77 -8.38 24.18
C ASP A 100 -9.64 -7.81 23.04
#